data_AF-A0A150GGG0-F1
#
_entry.id   AF-A0A150GGG0-F1
#
_cell.length_a   1.000
_cell.length_b   1.000
_cell.length_c   1.000
_cell.angle_alpha   90.00
_cell.angle_beta   90.00
_cell.angle_gamma   90.00
#
_symmetry.space_group_name_H-M   'P 1'
#
loop_
_entity.id
_entity.type
_entity.pdbx_description
1 polymer ?
#
loop_
_entity_poly.entity_id
_entity_poly.type
_entity_poly.pdbx_seq_one_letter_code
_entity_poly.pdbx_strand_id
1 'polypeptide(L)'
;MSELGADYGDMDAHDLLWQGCADSALDVSARLAVVPMSQEARGLDAGGRLVQRLVGAGDTRSAAVVALIAEEERAHVAVGVTWFARLCSALGLQPGPLFRQWLLSLNPDLLKGPFNHKERNLVLLPRDWYDPTAWPAEAEAAVAPGGGGPQQQAPAGSQLQEKLRGPVRGRPHPRRAGPLPRLSEAQLAALAERLAVFAEVEGSATAQRLGKGAG
;
A
#
# COMPACT_ATOMS: atom_id res chain seq x y z
N MET A 1 2.90 12.27 -23.15
CA MET A 1 2.75 13.68 -22.74
C MET A 1 3.23 14.62 -23.84
N SER A 2 4.45 14.45 -24.39
CA SER A 2 4.94 15.28 -25.50
C SER A 2 4.02 15.32 -26.73
N GLU A 3 3.37 14.19 -27.07
CA GLU A 3 2.34 14.11 -28.14
C GLU A 3 1.08 14.96 -27.88
N LEU A 4 0.84 15.35 -26.63
CA LEU A 4 -0.26 16.22 -26.19
C LEU A 4 0.21 17.66 -25.95
N GLY A 5 1.47 17.99 -26.27
CA GLY A 5 2.06 19.32 -26.04
C GLY A 5 2.32 19.66 -24.58
N ALA A 6 2.42 18.64 -23.70
CA ALA A 6 2.72 18.80 -22.28
C ALA A 6 4.01 18.06 -21.89
N ASP A 7 4.80 18.67 -21.01
CA ASP A 7 6.02 18.10 -20.45
C ASP A 7 5.76 17.41 -19.10
N TYR A 8 6.71 16.59 -18.68
CA TYR A 8 6.65 15.92 -17.39
C TYR A 8 6.74 16.97 -16.27
N GLY A 9 5.70 17.05 -15.43
CA GLY A 9 5.60 18.01 -14.32
C GLY A 9 4.67 19.19 -14.57
N ASP A 10 4.09 19.31 -15.78
CA ASP A 10 3.17 20.42 -16.12
C ASP A 10 1.82 20.34 -15.42
N MET A 11 1.45 19.16 -14.93
CA MET A 11 0.21 18.94 -14.18
C MET A 11 0.49 18.80 -12.69
N ASP A 12 -0.41 19.36 -11.88
CA ASP A 12 -0.42 19.13 -10.43
C ASP A 12 -0.57 17.63 -10.16
N ALA A 13 0.52 16.98 -9.75
CA ALA A 13 0.51 15.60 -9.32
C ALA A 13 0.01 15.52 -7.86
N HIS A 14 -0.84 14.55 -7.58
CA HIS A 14 -1.29 14.32 -6.22
C HIS A 14 -0.17 13.62 -5.43
N ASP A 15 0.32 14.26 -4.36
CA ASP A 15 1.37 13.75 -3.47
C ASP A 15 0.90 12.58 -2.57
N LEU A 16 -0.19 11.91 -2.90
CA LEU A 16 -0.82 10.91 -2.05
C LEU A 16 0.13 9.75 -1.70
N LEU A 17 0.90 9.26 -2.68
CA LEU A 17 1.90 8.21 -2.45
C LEU A 17 2.99 8.67 -1.47
N TRP A 18 3.51 9.87 -1.68
CA TRP A 18 4.55 10.46 -0.83
C TRP A 18 4.04 10.75 0.58
N GLN A 19 2.81 11.25 0.69
CA GLN A 19 2.15 11.50 1.96
C GLN A 19 1.97 10.19 2.73
N GLY A 20 1.46 9.14 2.07
CA GLY A 20 1.35 7.81 2.66
C GLY A 20 2.70 7.25 3.13
N CYS A 21 3.77 7.46 2.37
CA CYS A 21 5.12 7.09 2.78
C CYS A 21 5.59 7.89 4.00
N ALA A 22 5.37 9.20 4.03
CA ALA A 22 5.79 10.06 5.12
C ALA A 22 5.04 9.74 6.43
N ASP A 23 3.72 9.58 6.35
CA ASP A 23 2.86 9.32 7.52
C ASP A 23 3.14 7.96 8.16
N SER A 24 3.55 6.98 7.36
CA SER A 24 3.88 5.63 7.82
C SER A 24 5.37 5.38 8.07
N ALA A 25 6.23 6.41 7.98
CA ALA A 25 7.68 6.24 7.96
C ALA A 25 8.29 5.61 9.22
N LEU A 26 7.56 5.60 10.34
CA LEU A 26 8.07 5.16 11.64
C LEU A 26 7.61 3.75 12.04
N ASP A 27 6.74 3.11 11.26
CA ASP A 27 6.21 1.79 11.57
C ASP A 27 6.05 0.96 10.29
N VAL A 28 6.68 -0.22 10.26
CA VAL A 28 6.67 -1.07 9.06
C VAL A 28 5.29 -1.69 8.79
N SER A 29 4.51 -1.97 9.84
CA SER A 29 3.14 -2.47 9.70
C SER A 29 2.23 -1.38 9.16
N ALA A 30 2.40 -0.13 9.60
CA ALA A 30 1.72 1.02 9.03
C ALA A 30 2.11 1.24 7.57
N ARG A 31 3.39 1.10 7.22
CA ARG A 31 3.87 1.26 5.85
C ARG A 31 3.23 0.26 4.91
N LEU A 32 3.20 -1.02 5.31
CA LEU A 32 2.57 -2.09 4.54
C LEU A 32 1.06 -1.84 4.37
N ALA A 33 0.37 -1.46 5.44
CA ALA A 33 -1.07 -1.22 5.39
C ALA A 33 -1.45 -0.05 4.48
N VAL A 34 -0.73 1.07 4.56
CA VAL A 34 -1.08 2.29 3.82
C VAL A 34 -0.67 2.21 2.35
N VAL A 35 0.58 1.85 2.06
CA VAL A 35 1.11 1.99 0.69
C VAL A 35 0.78 0.76 -0.15
N PRO A 36 1.43 -0.41 0.03
CA PRO A 36 1.21 -1.51 -0.89
C PRO A 36 -0.16 -2.17 -0.76
N MET A 37 -0.79 -2.14 0.41
CA MET A 37 -2.10 -2.79 0.57
C MET A 37 -3.27 -1.88 0.21
N SER A 38 -3.15 -0.56 0.36
CA SER A 38 -4.32 0.34 0.25
C SER A 38 -4.21 1.36 -0.88
N GLN A 39 -3.05 2.00 -1.07
CA GLN A 39 -2.85 2.94 -2.18
C GLN A 39 -2.76 2.19 -3.52
N GLU A 40 -1.97 1.13 -3.59
CA GLU A 40 -1.83 0.31 -4.80
C GLU A 40 -3.14 -0.43 -5.14
N ALA A 41 -3.90 -0.85 -4.12
CA ALA A 41 -5.24 -1.44 -4.32
C ALA A 41 -6.25 -0.48 -4.99
N ARG A 42 -5.97 0.83 -5.04
CA ARG A 42 -6.78 1.78 -5.84
C ARG A 42 -6.65 1.53 -7.33
N GLY A 43 -5.51 1.03 -7.80
CA GLY A 43 -5.34 0.60 -9.19
C GLY A 43 -6.26 -0.57 -9.53
N LEU A 44 -6.43 -1.53 -8.60
CA LEU A 44 -7.40 -2.63 -8.74
C LEU A 44 -8.85 -2.13 -8.79
N ASP A 45 -9.15 -1.09 -8.01
CA ASP A 45 -10.49 -0.51 -7.94
C ASP A 45 -10.85 0.29 -9.20
N ALA A 46 -9.91 1.05 -9.77
CA ALA A 46 -10.18 2.07 -10.77
C ALA A 46 -9.61 1.78 -12.17
N GLY A 47 -8.54 1.00 -12.27
CA GLY A 47 -7.77 0.78 -13.51
C GLY A 47 -8.66 0.29 -14.65
N GLY A 48 -9.43 -0.78 -14.43
CA GLY A 48 -10.35 -1.29 -15.45
C GLY A 48 -11.39 -0.28 -15.92
N ARG A 49 -11.93 0.56 -15.03
CA ARG A 49 -12.87 1.63 -15.43
C ARG A 49 -12.19 2.70 -16.28
N LEU A 50 -10.94 3.05 -15.96
CA LEU A 50 -10.18 4.01 -16.73
C LEU A 50 -9.86 3.47 -18.14
N VAL A 51 -9.49 2.19 -18.25
CA VAL A 51 -9.29 1.51 -19.55
C VAL A 51 -10.54 1.64 -20.42
N GLN A 52 -11.72 1.31 -19.90
CA GLN A 52 -12.97 1.38 -20.67
C GLN A 52 -13.28 2.80 -21.16
N ARG A 53 -13.01 3.81 -20.34
CA ARG A 53 -13.21 5.22 -20.74
C ARG A 53 -12.25 5.64 -21.85
N LEU A 54 -10.97 5.26 -21.75
CA LEU A 54 -9.95 5.59 -22.76
C LEU A 54 -10.26 4.93 -24.11
N VAL A 55 -10.65 3.65 -24.09
CA VAL A 55 -11.10 2.94 -25.30
C VAL A 55 -12.33 3.62 -25.91
N GLY A 56 -13.32 3.98 -25.09
CA GLY A 56 -14.52 4.69 -25.55
C GLY A 56 -14.22 6.07 -26.15
N ALA A 57 -13.12 6.71 -25.74
CA ALA A 57 -12.63 7.97 -26.29
C ALA A 57 -11.70 7.80 -27.51
N GLY A 58 -11.43 6.56 -27.95
CA GLY A 58 -10.55 6.25 -29.08
C GLY A 58 -9.05 6.20 -28.74
N ASP A 59 -8.65 6.43 -27.48
CA ASP A 59 -7.25 6.37 -27.04
C ASP A 59 -6.87 4.96 -26.59
N THR A 60 -6.73 4.08 -27.59
CA THR A 60 -6.38 2.66 -27.37
C THR A 60 -4.95 2.47 -26.87
N ARG A 61 -4.04 3.38 -27.21
CA ARG A 61 -2.63 3.31 -26.77
C ARG A 61 -2.51 3.59 -25.28
N SER A 62 -3.12 4.67 -24.78
CA SER A 62 -3.10 4.93 -23.34
C SER A 62 -3.89 3.88 -22.56
N ALA A 63 -4.98 3.37 -23.14
CA ALA A 63 -5.75 2.27 -22.53
C ALA A 63 -4.89 1.02 -22.30
N ALA A 64 -4.03 0.65 -23.26
CA ALA A 64 -3.12 -0.49 -23.12
C ALA A 64 -2.09 -0.29 -21.99
N VAL A 65 -1.55 0.93 -21.85
CA VAL A 65 -0.61 1.27 -20.77
C VAL A 65 -1.30 1.19 -19.41
N VAL A 66 -2.49 1.77 -19.27
CA VAL A 66 -3.26 1.71 -18.01
C VAL A 66 -3.62 0.27 -17.65
N ALA A 67 -3.96 -0.56 -18.64
CA ALA A 67 -4.26 -1.97 -18.41
C ALA A 67 -3.06 -2.74 -17.85
N LEU A 68 -1.85 -2.49 -18.39
CA LEU A 68 -0.63 -3.09 -17.88
C LEU A 68 -0.36 -2.66 -16.42
N ILE A 69 -0.41 -1.36 -16.14
CA ILE A 69 -0.21 -0.82 -14.79
C ILE A 69 -1.20 -1.45 -13.81
N ALA A 70 -2.48 -1.50 -14.16
CA ALA A 70 -3.51 -2.07 -13.29
C ALA A 70 -3.31 -3.56 -13.00
N GLU A 71 -2.72 -4.32 -13.93
CA GLU A 71 -2.38 -5.72 -13.72
C GLU A 71 -1.18 -5.87 -12.76
N GLU A 72 -0.16 -5.02 -12.89
CA GLU A 72 1.02 -5.02 -12.02
C GLU A 72 0.67 -4.77 -10.54
N GLU A 73 -0.35 -3.95 -10.26
CA GLU A 73 -0.79 -3.67 -8.89
C GLU A 73 -1.25 -4.92 -8.12
N ARG A 74 -1.69 -5.99 -8.80
CA ARG A 74 -2.08 -7.24 -8.12
C ARG A 74 -0.92 -7.84 -7.34
N ALA A 75 0.26 -7.89 -7.97
CA ALA A 75 1.45 -8.47 -7.36
C ALA A 75 1.90 -7.63 -6.16
N HIS A 76 1.88 -6.31 -6.29
CA HIS A 76 2.30 -5.43 -5.21
C HIS A 76 1.39 -5.54 -3.97
N VAL A 77 0.06 -5.53 -4.19
CA VAL A 77 -0.91 -5.70 -3.09
C VAL A 77 -0.77 -7.08 -2.45
N ALA A 78 -0.64 -8.15 -3.23
CA ALA A 78 -0.49 -9.51 -2.70
C ALA A 78 0.79 -9.67 -1.84
N VAL A 79 1.90 -9.07 -2.27
CA VAL A 79 3.14 -9.02 -1.51
C VAL A 79 2.93 -8.26 -0.20
N GLY A 80 2.27 -7.09 -0.25
CA GLY A 80 1.94 -6.28 0.92
C GLY A 80 1.13 -7.07 1.95
N VAL A 81 0.03 -7.71 1.52
CA VAL A 81 -0.84 -8.53 2.38
C VAL A 81 -0.06 -9.69 3.01
N THR A 82 0.76 -10.38 2.23
CA THR A 82 1.54 -11.53 2.70
C THR A 82 2.52 -11.12 3.80
N TRP A 83 3.26 -10.03 3.58
CA TRP A 83 4.21 -9.52 4.58
C TRP A 83 3.53 -8.99 5.83
N PHE A 84 2.40 -8.29 5.67
CA PHE A 84 1.64 -7.78 6.79
C PHE A 84 1.11 -8.92 7.68
N ALA A 85 0.58 -9.99 7.08
CA ALA A 85 0.12 -11.17 7.81
C ALA A 85 1.27 -11.87 8.55
N ARG A 86 2.43 -12.04 7.90
CA ARG A 86 3.63 -12.62 8.54
C ARG A 86 4.14 -11.78 9.71
N LEU A 87 4.17 -10.46 9.54
CA LEU A 87 4.57 -9.53 10.58
C LEU A 87 3.63 -9.60 11.78
N CYS A 88 2.31 -9.59 11.53
CA CYS A 88 1.31 -9.75 12.58
C CYS A 88 1.48 -11.08 13.34
N SER A 89 1.69 -12.17 12.61
CA SER A 89 1.95 -13.49 13.21
C SER A 89 3.21 -13.48 14.09
N ALA A 90 4.31 -12.88 13.63
CA ALA A 90 5.55 -12.77 14.40
C ALA A 90 5.40 -11.91 15.67
N LEU A 91 4.48 -10.95 15.66
CA LEU A 91 4.19 -10.06 16.79
C LEU A 91 3.03 -10.54 17.67
N GLY A 92 2.37 -11.66 17.34
CA GLY A 92 1.18 -12.13 18.05
C GLY A 92 -0.06 -11.22 17.90
N LEU A 93 -0.11 -10.41 16.83
CA LEU A 93 -1.18 -9.46 16.55
C LEU A 93 -2.19 -10.01 15.54
N GLN A 94 -3.43 -9.52 15.61
CA GLN A 94 -4.46 -9.83 14.64
C GLN A 94 -4.42 -8.86 13.45
N PRO A 95 -4.27 -9.34 12.19
CA PRO A 95 -4.08 -8.47 11.03
C PRO A 95 -5.24 -7.51 10.75
N GLY A 96 -6.48 -8.01 10.70
CA GLY A 96 -7.65 -7.18 10.35
C GLY A 96 -7.84 -5.97 11.28
N PRO A 97 -7.87 -6.16 12.61
CA PRO A 97 -7.92 -5.04 13.56
C PRO A 97 -6.76 -4.04 13.41
N LEU A 98 -5.52 -4.53 13.28
CA LEU A 98 -4.34 -3.67 13.13
C LEU A 98 -4.39 -2.86 11.83
N PHE A 99 -4.80 -3.49 10.73
CA PHE A 99 -4.95 -2.83 9.43
C PHE A 99 -5.97 -1.69 9.50
N ARG A 100 -7.15 -1.96 10.08
CA ARG A 100 -8.19 -0.93 10.29
C ARG A 100 -7.68 0.23 11.14
N GLN A 101 -6.97 -0.08 12.23
CA GLN A 101 -6.37 0.93 13.09
C GLN A 101 -5.40 1.85 12.33
N TRP A 102 -4.54 1.28 11.48
CA TRP A 102 -3.62 2.08 10.67
C TRP A 102 -4.33 2.98 9.67
N LEU A 103 -5.33 2.47 8.96
CA LEU A 103 -6.06 3.30 8.01
C LEU A 103 -6.88 4.38 8.69
N LEU A 104 -7.56 4.07 9.79
CA LEU A 104 -8.32 5.08 10.56
C LEU A 104 -7.42 6.17 11.16
N SER A 105 -6.18 5.83 11.54
CA SER A 105 -5.26 6.80 12.17
C SER A 105 -4.49 7.63 11.15
N LEU A 106 -4.07 7.04 10.03
CA LEU A 106 -3.18 7.68 9.07
C LEU A 106 -3.91 8.22 7.83
N ASN A 107 -4.85 7.46 7.28
CA ASN A 107 -5.53 7.85 6.05
C ASN A 107 -6.93 7.22 5.91
N PRO A 108 -7.95 7.79 6.59
CA PRO A 108 -9.32 7.28 6.55
C PRO A 108 -9.95 7.30 5.16
N ASP A 109 -9.47 8.14 4.25
CA ASP A 109 -9.98 8.22 2.88
C ASP A 109 -9.69 6.94 2.08
N LEU A 110 -8.72 6.13 2.49
CA LEU A 110 -8.47 4.80 1.91
C LEU A 110 -9.58 3.78 2.22
N LEU A 111 -10.43 4.06 3.22
CA LEU A 111 -11.62 3.25 3.57
C LEU A 111 -12.88 3.69 2.83
N LYS A 112 -12.78 4.65 1.90
CA LYS A 112 -13.90 5.08 1.06
C LYS A 112 -13.89 4.34 -0.27
N GLY A 113 -15.03 3.76 -0.65
CA GLY A 113 -15.22 3.11 -1.94
C GLY A 113 -15.30 4.09 -3.12
N PRO A 114 -15.59 3.59 -4.33
CA PRO A 114 -16.01 2.22 -4.64
C PRO A 114 -14.84 1.23 -4.64
N PHE A 115 -15.08 0.03 -4.11
CA PHE A 115 -14.10 -1.05 -4.06
C PHE A 115 -14.38 -2.12 -5.12
N ASN A 116 -13.32 -2.68 -5.69
CA ASN A 116 -13.41 -3.89 -6.48
C ASN A 116 -13.17 -5.13 -5.60
N HIS A 117 -14.23 -5.60 -4.95
CA HIS A 117 -14.15 -6.72 -4.00
C HIS A 117 -13.61 -8.00 -4.64
N LYS A 118 -13.95 -8.26 -5.91
CA LYS A 118 -13.46 -9.44 -6.63
C LYS A 118 -11.94 -9.40 -6.78
N GLU A 119 -11.39 -8.29 -7.24
CA GLU A 119 -9.95 -8.13 -7.43
C GLU A 119 -9.18 -8.13 -6.10
N ARG A 120 -9.68 -7.41 -5.09
CA ARG A 120 -9.07 -7.41 -3.75
C ARG A 120 -9.06 -8.82 -3.11
N ASN A 121 -10.10 -9.62 -3.34
CA ASN A 121 -10.13 -11.01 -2.88
C ASN A 121 -9.09 -11.91 -3.58
N LEU A 122 -8.80 -11.69 -4.87
CA LEU A 122 -7.77 -12.45 -5.60
C LEU A 122 -6.35 -12.23 -5.03
N VAL A 123 -6.11 -11.07 -4.43
CA VAL A 123 -4.83 -10.71 -3.79
C VAL A 123 -4.86 -10.92 -2.27
N LEU A 124 -5.79 -11.75 -1.80
CA LEU A 124 -5.94 -12.15 -0.39
C LEU A 124 -6.24 -11.00 0.58
N LEU A 125 -6.72 -9.85 0.10
CA LEU A 125 -7.13 -8.73 0.95
C LEU A 125 -8.60 -8.93 1.39
N PRO A 126 -8.89 -9.32 2.64
CA PRO A 126 -10.24 -9.65 3.08
C PRO A 126 -11.13 -8.41 3.18
N ARG A 127 -12.41 -8.55 2.83
CA ARG A 127 -13.36 -7.42 2.76
C ARG A 127 -13.53 -6.70 4.11
N ASP A 128 -13.55 -7.45 5.20
CA ASP A 128 -13.70 -6.94 6.58
C ASP A 128 -12.48 -6.13 7.07
N TRP A 129 -11.42 -6.03 6.28
CA TRP A 129 -10.27 -5.18 6.60
C TRP A 129 -10.46 -3.75 6.10
N TYR A 130 -11.05 -3.55 4.92
CA TYR A 130 -11.03 -2.26 4.22
C TYR A 130 -12.42 -1.68 3.93
N ASP A 131 -13.48 -2.47 4.04
CA ASP A 131 -14.84 -2.01 3.80
C ASP A 131 -15.59 -1.88 5.14
N PRO A 132 -15.84 -0.63 5.61
CA PRO A 132 -16.54 -0.41 6.86
C PRO A 132 -17.92 -1.08 6.96
N THR A 133 -18.58 -1.30 5.82
CA THR A 133 -19.89 -1.97 5.78
C THR A 133 -19.82 -3.47 6.06
N ALA A 134 -18.60 -4.04 6.08
CA ALA A 134 -18.33 -5.44 6.35
C ALA A 134 -17.58 -5.66 7.67
N TRP A 135 -17.41 -4.61 8.48
CA TRP A 135 -16.76 -4.74 9.77
C TRP A 135 -17.64 -5.50 10.77
N PRO A 136 -17.05 -6.34 11.64
CA PRO A 136 -17.82 -6.99 12.70
C PRO A 136 -18.35 -5.94 13.68
N ALA A 137 -19.49 -6.21 14.32
CA ALA A 137 -20.17 -5.27 15.22
C ALA A 137 -19.26 -4.78 16.37
N GLU A 138 -18.35 -5.63 16.83
CA GLU A 138 -17.38 -5.31 17.87
C GLU A 138 -16.32 -4.31 17.40
N ALA A 139 -16.02 -4.27 16.09
CA ALA A 139 -15.10 -3.29 15.51
C ALA A 139 -15.75 -1.91 15.35
N GLU A 140 -17.06 -1.83 15.14
CA GLU A 140 -17.79 -0.56 15.06
C GLU A 140 -17.80 0.17 16.41
N ALA A 141 -17.95 -0.57 17.51
CA ALA A 141 -17.91 -0.05 18.87
C ALA A 141 -16.53 0.51 19.28
N ALA A 142 -15.43 -0.04 18.75
CA ALA A 142 -14.07 0.44 19.02
C ALA A 142 -13.71 1.74 18.27
N VAL A 143 -14.51 2.13 17.26
CA VAL A 143 -14.31 3.32 16.43
C VAL A 143 -15.17 4.51 16.90
N ALA A 144 -16.15 4.28 17.78
CA ALA A 144 -16.97 5.34 18.35
C ALA A 144 -16.13 6.33 19.20
N PRO A 145 -16.42 7.64 19.14
CA PRO A 145 -15.64 8.65 19.84
C PRO A 145 -15.89 8.54 21.35
N GLY A 146 -15.05 7.78 22.06
CA GLY A 146 -15.12 7.66 23.52
C GLY A 146 -14.57 6.37 24.14
N GLY A 147 -14.23 5.35 23.35
CA GLY A 147 -13.64 4.10 23.88
C GLY A 147 -12.14 4.22 24.10
N GLY A 148 -11.71 4.38 25.36
CA GLY A 148 -10.30 4.35 25.75
C GLY A 148 -9.64 3.02 25.36
N GLY A 149 -8.94 3.01 24.23
CA GLY A 149 -8.01 1.95 23.88
C GLY A 149 -6.83 1.92 24.86
N PRO A 150 -6.15 0.77 25.02
CA PRO A 150 -5.01 0.67 25.91
C PRO A 150 -3.97 1.74 25.54
N GLN A 151 -3.66 2.62 26.50
CA GLN A 151 -2.55 3.56 26.43
C GLN A 151 -1.25 2.78 26.28
N GLN A 152 -0.86 2.48 25.03
CA GLN A 152 0.53 2.23 24.69
C GLN A 152 1.08 3.54 24.13
N GLN A 153 2.09 4.05 24.83
CA GLN A 153 2.74 5.32 24.57
C GLN A 153 3.07 5.45 23.09
N ALA A 154 2.58 6.53 22.47
CA ALA A 154 3.02 6.93 21.15
C ALA A 154 4.55 7.05 21.16
N PRO A 155 5.28 6.42 20.21
CA PRO A 155 6.71 6.65 20.10
C PRO A 155 6.97 8.13 19.78
N ALA A 156 8.13 8.62 20.23
CA ALA A 156 8.55 10.04 20.26
C ALA A 156 8.56 10.80 18.91
N GLY A 157 8.01 10.24 17.82
CA GLY A 157 7.96 10.82 16.49
C GLY A 157 6.85 11.87 16.26
N SER A 158 5.91 12.03 17.18
CA SER A 158 4.77 12.97 17.02
C SER A 158 5.21 14.44 16.90
N GLN A 159 6.32 14.83 17.53
CA GLN A 159 6.85 16.20 17.45
C GLN A 159 7.55 16.51 16.10
N LEU A 160 7.89 15.49 15.30
CA LEU A 160 8.48 15.66 13.97
C LEU A 160 7.43 15.84 12.86
N GLN A 161 6.21 15.33 13.07
CA GLN A 161 5.12 15.39 12.09
C GLN A 161 4.55 16.81 11.93
N GLU A 162 4.55 17.62 12.99
CA GLU A 162 3.99 18.98 12.97
C GLU A 162 4.83 19.96 12.13
N LYS A 163 6.13 19.69 11.95
CA LYS A 163 7.04 20.51 11.12
C LYS A 163 6.88 20.29 9.60
N LEU A 164 6.11 19.29 9.16
CA LEU A 164 5.97 18.93 7.74
C LEU A 164 4.64 19.37 7.10
N ARG A 165 3.69 19.90 7.87
CA ARG A 165 2.33 20.28 7.42
C ARG A 165 2.19 21.69 6.82
N GLY A 166 3.16 22.13 6.02
CA GLY A 166 3.07 23.41 5.27
C GLY A 166 2.48 23.22 3.86
N PRO A 167 1.87 24.24 3.24
CA PRO A 167 1.45 24.14 1.84
C PRO A 167 2.67 24.01 0.92
N VAL A 168 2.82 22.86 0.26
CA VAL A 168 3.92 22.57 -0.67
C VAL A 168 3.54 23.09 -2.06
N ARG A 169 3.71 24.39 -2.29
CA ARG A 169 3.90 24.88 -3.67
C ARG A 169 5.32 24.51 -4.08
N GLY A 170 5.48 23.59 -5.02
CA GLY A 170 6.67 23.30 -5.84
C GLY A 170 7.99 23.93 -5.40
N ARG A 171 8.39 23.76 -4.14
CA ARG A 171 9.71 24.19 -3.68
C ARG A 171 10.64 23.04 -4.01
N PRO A 172 11.84 23.31 -4.55
CA PRO A 172 12.86 22.28 -4.63
C PRO A 172 13.02 21.70 -3.23
N HIS A 173 12.83 20.38 -3.10
CA HIS A 173 13.05 19.68 -1.83
C HIS A 173 14.41 20.13 -1.28
N PRO A 174 14.51 20.54 -0.01
CA PRO A 174 15.80 20.83 0.58
C PRO A 174 16.65 19.59 0.38
N ARG A 175 17.73 19.70 -0.40
CA ARG A 175 18.73 18.64 -0.51
C ARG A 175 19.13 18.32 0.92
N ARG A 176 18.74 17.13 1.40
CA ARG A 176 19.10 16.65 2.73
C ARG A 176 20.63 16.72 2.79
N ALA A 177 21.16 17.65 3.55
CA ALA A 177 22.60 17.79 3.75
C ALA A 177 23.02 16.70 4.73
N GLY A 178 23.25 15.50 4.20
CA GLY A 178 23.74 14.36 4.97
C GLY A 178 23.31 13.03 4.34
N PRO A 179 24.19 12.01 4.32
CA PRO A 179 23.81 10.68 3.85
C PRO A 179 22.63 10.16 4.69
N LEU A 180 21.66 9.54 4.02
CA LEU A 180 20.64 8.74 4.68
C LEU A 180 21.31 7.77 5.65
N PRO A 181 20.72 7.50 6.84
CA PRO A 181 21.24 6.48 7.72
C PRO A 181 21.35 5.18 6.91
N ARG A 182 22.61 4.76 6.68
CA ARG A 182 22.89 3.51 5.99
C ARG A 182 22.71 2.40 7.00
N LEU A 183 21.91 1.41 6.63
CA LEU A 183 21.91 0.14 7.33
C LEU A 183 23.35 -0.37 7.34
N SER A 184 23.83 -0.85 8.50
CA SER A 184 25.14 -1.49 8.57
C SER A 184 25.17 -2.73 7.68
N GLU A 185 26.36 -3.18 7.28
CA GLU A 185 26.49 -4.42 6.51
C GLU A 185 25.81 -5.61 7.20
N ALA A 186 25.83 -5.66 8.53
CA ALA A 186 25.11 -6.66 9.31
C ALA A 186 23.58 -6.56 9.17
N GLN A 187 23.04 -5.34 9.14
CA GLN A 187 21.60 -5.11 8.94
C GLN A 187 21.17 -5.43 7.50
N LEU A 188 22.03 -5.12 6.52
CA LEU A 188 21.80 -5.48 5.11
C LEU A 188 21.89 -6.98 4.89
N ALA A 189 22.86 -7.67 5.50
CA ALA A 189 22.99 -9.12 5.43
C ALA A 189 21.80 -9.82 6.09
N ALA A 190 21.37 -9.37 7.26
CA ALA A 190 20.18 -9.93 7.93
C ALA A 190 18.89 -9.69 7.13
N LEU A 191 18.78 -8.56 6.44
CA LEU A 191 17.67 -8.29 5.53
C LEU A 191 17.76 -9.19 4.29
N ALA A 192 18.94 -9.35 3.70
CA ALA A 192 19.18 -10.21 2.54
C ALA A 192 18.88 -11.69 2.83
N GLU A 193 19.30 -12.21 3.98
CA GLU A 193 18.99 -13.59 4.40
C GLU A 193 17.48 -13.80 4.61
N ARG A 194 16.78 -12.83 5.21
CA ARG A 194 15.32 -12.90 5.39
C ARG A 194 14.58 -12.81 4.05
N LEU A 195 15.15 -12.09 3.08
CA LEU A 195 14.62 -11.98 1.73
C LEU A 195 14.99 -13.19 0.84
N ALA A 196 16.08 -13.91 1.12
CA ALA A 196 16.49 -15.10 0.36
C ALA A 196 15.47 -16.25 0.45
N VAL A 197 14.73 -16.34 1.57
CA VAL A 197 13.60 -17.27 1.75
C VAL A 197 12.51 -17.08 0.68
N PHE A 198 12.41 -15.90 0.06
CA PHE A 198 11.42 -15.61 -0.97
C PHE A 198 11.82 -16.13 -2.35
N ALA A 199 13.12 -16.22 -2.66
CA ALA A 199 13.60 -16.76 -3.92
C ALA A 199 13.33 -18.27 -4.05
N GLU A 200 13.32 -19.00 -2.93
CA GLU A 200 13.04 -20.45 -2.92
C GLU A 200 11.54 -20.78 -3.06
N VAL A 201 10.65 -19.89 -2.62
CA VAL A 201 9.20 -20.07 -2.74
C VAL A 201 8.73 -19.88 -4.19
N GLU A 202 9.36 -18.97 -4.95
CA GLU A 202 9.10 -18.83 -6.39
C GLU A 202 9.61 -20.03 -7.20
N GLY A 203 10.77 -20.60 -6.84
CA GLY A 203 11.29 -21.83 -7.45
C GLY A 203 10.37 -23.04 -7.24
N SER A 204 9.84 -23.21 -6.03
CA SER A 204 8.95 -24.32 -5.68
C SER A 204 7.57 -24.21 -6.35
N ALA A 205 6.99 -23.00 -6.42
CA ALA A 205 5.69 -22.76 -7.07
C ALA A 205 5.74 -22.88 -8.61
N THR A 206 6.92 -22.70 -9.21
CA THR A 206 7.15 -22.87 -10.66
C THR A 206 7.38 -24.34 -11.02
N ALA A 207 8.13 -25.08 -10.19
CA ALA A 207 8.33 -26.53 -10.36
C ALA A 207 7.03 -27.34 -10.22
N GLN A 208 6.12 -26.94 -9.32
CA GLN A 208 4.84 -27.63 -9.11
C GLN A 208 3.82 -27.43 -10.25
N ARG A 209 3.96 -26.36 -11.04
CA ARG A 209 3.12 -26.09 -12.21
C ARG A 209 3.58 -26.84 -13.46
N LEU A 210 4.88 -27.09 -13.60
CA LEU A 210 5.43 -27.86 -14.73
C LEU A 210 5.26 -29.38 -14.55
N GLY A 211 5.14 -29.88 -13.32
CA GLY A 211 4.95 -31.32 -13.04
C GLY A 211 3.53 -31.87 -13.21
N LYS A 212 2.51 -31.04 -13.38
CA LYS A 212 1.10 -31.48 -13.53
C LYS A 212 0.56 -31.42 -14.97
N GLY A 213 1.41 -31.10 -15.95
CA GLY A 213 1.06 -31.03 -17.37
C GLY A 213 1.51 -32.22 -18.23
N ALA A 214 2.15 -33.23 -17.64
CA ALA A 214 2.61 -34.43 -18.35
C ALA A 214 2.14 -35.67 -17.60
N GLY A 215 0.91 -36.10 -17.89
CA GLY A 215 0.29 -37.30 -17.36
C GLY A 215 -1.00 -37.59 -18.12
#